data_AF-A0A0D2P250-F1
#
_entry.id   AF-A0A0D2P250-F1
#
_cell.length_a   1.000
_cell.length_b   1.000
_cell.length_c   1.000
_cell.angle_alpha   90.00
_cell.angle_beta   90.00
_cell.angle_gamma   90.00
#
_symmetry.space_group_name_H-M   'P 1'
#
loop_
_entity.id
_entity.type
_entity.pdbx_description
1 polymer ?
#
loop_
_entity_poly.entity_id
_entity_poly.type
_entity_poly.pdbx_seq_one_letter_code
_entity_poly.pdbx_strand_id
1 'polypeptide(L)'
;MSHNSTNTPPKMPDEDKFDGVNWIPWSKWIKITSRLRGAHGYLDGTIPRPAEPAKPSDSESPEAADVALPPESTEWMSTKPSVNEWILRDAWIMGLLLYNTKNPIGLGMNLDGTGAEAWKSLEDQ
;
A
#
# COMPACT_ATOMS: atom_id res chain seq x y z
N MET A 1 -1.59 26.03 9.43
CA MET A 1 -1.20 26.02 7.99
C MET A 1 -1.33 24.58 7.52
N SER A 2 -2.28 24.28 6.62
CA SER A 2 -2.47 22.92 6.12
C SER A 2 -1.23 22.47 5.35
N HIS A 3 -0.47 21.55 5.91
CA HIS A 3 0.48 20.75 5.15
C HIS A 3 -0.31 19.80 4.27
N ASN A 4 -0.65 20.22 3.05
CA ASN A 4 -1.07 19.30 2.00
C ASN A 4 0.20 18.63 1.46
N SER A 5 0.82 17.78 2.28
CA SER A 5 1.87 16.86 1.81
C SER A 5 1.17 15.93 0.83
N THR A 6 1.39 16.13 -0.47
CA THR A 6 0.72 15.37 -1.52
C THR A 6 0.91 13.88 -1.24
N ASN A 7 -0.18 13.19 -0.87
CA ASN A 7 -0.18 11.76 -0.53
C ASN A 7 0.03 10.86 -1.77
N THR A 8 0.53 11.43 -2.87
CA THR A 8 0.83 10.76 -4.11
C THR A 8 2.24 10.17 -4.07
N PRO A 9 2.45 8.94 -4.54
CA PRO A 9 3.79 8.37 -4.67
C PRO A 9 4.71 9.22 -5.54
N PRO A 10 6.01 9.33 -5.20
CA PRO A 10 6.98 10.02 -6.03
C PRO A 10 7.17 9.31 -7.37
N LYS A 11 7.53 10.09 -8.39
CA LYS A 11 7.75 9.62 -9.76
C LYS A 11 9.19 9.88 -10.17
N MET A 12 9.81 8.89 -10.79
CA MET A 12 11.09 9.00 -11.44
C MET A 12 10.93 9.73 -12.79
N PRO A 13 12.00 10.36 -13.31
CA PRO A 13 12.06 10.77 -14.71
C PRO A 13 11.71 9.61 -15.65
N ASP A 14 11.11 9.91 -16.81
CA ASP A 14 10.62 8.87 -17.72
C ASP A 14 11.72 7.90 -18.18
N GLU A 15 12.95 8.39 -18.34
CA GLU A 15 14.12 7.61 -18.70
C GLU A 15 14.51 6.55 -17.66
N ASP A 16 14.24 6.79 -16.38
CA ASP A 16 14.61 5.92 -15.26
C ASP A 16 13.51 4.92 -14.84
N LYS A 17 12.29 5.05 -15.40
CA LYS A 17 11.19 4.12 -15.11
C LYS A 17 11.54 2.70 -15.55
N PHE A 18 10.98 1.70 -14.85
CA PHE A 18 11.20 0.30 -15.19
C PHE A 18 10.74 0.01 -16.61
N ASP A 19 11.60 -0.61 -17.41
CA ASP A 19 11.30 -0.92 -18.81
C ASP A 19 11.63 -2.36 -19.19
N GLY A 20 11.82 -3.22 -18.18
CA GLY A 20 12.17 -4.63 -18.34
C GLY A 20 13.68 -4.89 -18.32
N VAL A 21 14.54 -3.88 -18.47
CA VAL A 21 16.01 -4.09 -18.49
C VAL A 21 16.75 -3.48 -17.31
N ASN A 22 16.19 -2.45 -16.68
CA ASN A 22 16.80 -1.70 -15.58
C ASN A 22 16.32 -2.14 -14.19
N TRP A 23 16.03 -3.44 -13.99
CA TRP A 23 15.46 -3.98 -12.74
C TRP A 23 16.26 -3.58 -11.49
N ILE A 24 17.57 -3.77 -11.48
CA ILE A 24 18.41 -3.55 -10.29
C ILE A 24 18.35 -2.09 -9.78
N PRO A 25 18.63 -1.05 -10.60
CA PRO A 25 18.54 0.32 -10.12
C PRO A 25 17.11 0.73 -9.75
N TRP A 26 16.12 0.34 -10.54
CA TRP A 26 14.71 0.65 -10.27
C TRP A 26 14.21 0.01 -8.96
N SER A 27 14.43 -1.29 -8.78
CA SER A 27 13.98 -2.05 -7.61
C SER A 27 14.57 -1.52 -6.31
N LYS A 28 15.84 -1.10 -6.33
CA LYS A 28 16.49 -0.43 -5.19
C LYS A 28 15.81 0.89 -4.87
N TRP A 29 15.49 1.70 -5.87
CA TRP A 29 14.82 2.98 -5.67
C TRP A 29 13.43 2.79 -5.05
N ILE A 30 12.63 1.85 -5.56
CA ILE A 30 11.30 1.51 -4.99
C ILE A 30 11.41 1.04 -3.52
N LYS A 31 12.39 0.17 -3.22
CA LYS A 31 12.63 -0.31 -1.85
C LYS A 31 13.03 0.83 -0.91
N ILE A 32 13.90 1.75 -1.32
CA ILE A 32 14.29 2.91 -0.50
C ILE A 32 13.11 3.85 -0.30
N THR A 33 12.38 4.18 -1.36
CA THR A 33 11.22 5.08 -1.32
C THR A 33 10.11 4.55 -0.42
N SER A 34 9.79 3.26 -0.52
CA SER A 34 8.80 2.63 0.36
C SER A 34 9.24 2.64 1.82
N ARG A 35 10.53 2.44 2.12
CA ARG A 35 11.08 2.54 3.48
C ARG A 35 11.03 3.96 4.03
N LEU A 36 11.39 4.98 3.24
CA LEU A 36 11.30 6.39 3.65
C LEU A 36 9.86 6.79 3.98
N ARG A 37 8.89 6.21 3.29
CA ARG A 37 7.47 6.41 3.57
C ARG A 37 6.99 5.59 4.78
N GLY A 38 7.61 4.47 5.12
CA GLY A 38 7.09 3.50 6.09
C GLY A 38 6.16 2.44 5.48
N ALA A 39 6.07 2.36 4.15
CA ALA A 39 5.18 1.47 3.43
C ALA A 39 5.84 0.16 2.98
N HIS A 40 7.10 -0.10 3.37
CA HIS A 40 7.84 -1.28 2.91
C HIS A 40 7.13 -2.61 3.19
N GLY A 41 6.44 -2.72 4.33
CA GLY A 41 5.70 -3.94 4.68
C GLY A 41 4.50 -4.27 3.77
N TYR A 42 3.99 -3.28 3.04
CA TYR A 42 2.95 -3.48 2.02
C TYR A 42 3.56 -3.87 0.67
N LEU A 43 4.85 -3.54 0.44
CA LEU A 43 5.59 -3.94 -0.75
C LEU A 43 6.03 -5.40 -0.70
N ASP A 44 6.50 -5.87 0.45
CA ASP A 44 6.96 -7.25 0.64
C ASP A 44 5.89 -8.19 1.20
N GLY A 45 4.70 -7.66 1.52
CA GLY A 45 3.56 -8.41 2.04
C GLY A 45 3.67 -8.79 3.52
N THR A 46 4.66 -8.27 4.26
CA THR A 46 4.80 -8.54 5.71
C THR A 46 3.72 -7.87 6.56
N ILE A 47 3.00 -6.88 6.04
CA ILE A 47 1.80 -6.29 6.65
C ILE A 47 0.56 -6.83 5.92
N PRO A 48 -0.05 -7.94 6.39
CA PRO A 48 -1.24 -8.50 5.76
C PRO A 48 -2.47 -7.63 6.00
N ARG A 49 -3.48 -7.77 5.13
CA ARG A 49 -4.79 -7.13 5.33
C ARG A 49 -5.38 -7.58 6.68
N PRO A 50 -5.76 -6.65 7.57
CA PRO A 50 -6.44 -7.00 8.80
C PRO A 50 -7.76 -7.73 8.51
N ALA A 51 -8.12 -8.70 9.34
CA ALA A 51 -9.45 -9.30 9.29
C ALA A 51 -10.52 -8.24 9.58
N GLU A 52 -11.62 -8.26 8.85
CA GLU A 52 -12.77 -7.42 9.19
C GLU A 52 -13.31 -7.85 10.55
N PRO A 53 -13.65 -6.90 11.45
CA PRO A 53 -14.29 -7.24 12.70
C PRO A 53 -15.59 -7.99 12.38
N ALA A 54 -15.76 -9.15 13.01
CA ALA A 54 -16.96 -9.95 12.84
C ALA A 54 -18.19 -9.06 13.11
N LYS A 55 -19.18 -9.09 12.20
CA LYS A 55 -20.47 -8.44 12.46
C LYS A 55 -21.01 -8.95 13.79
N PRO A 56 -21.50 -8.08 14.69
CA PRO A 56 -22.14 -8.55 15.91
C PRO A 56 -23.30 -9.48 15.50
N SER A 57 -23.30 -10.70 16.04
CA SER A 57 -24.48 -11.56 15.94
C SER A 57 -25.61 -10.86 16.69
N ASP A 58 -26.78 -10.79 16.05
CA ASP A 58 -28.01 -10.35 16.68
C ASP A 58 -28.35 -11.29 17.85
N SER A 59 -27.87 -10.94 19.05
CA SER A 59 -28.37 -11.47 20.32
C SER A 59 -28.65 -10.28 21.21
N GLU A 60 -29.95 -10.06 21.42
CA GLU A 60 -30.55 -8.95 22.14
C GLU A 60 -30.05 -8.86 23.60
N SER A 61 -29.51 -7.69 23.96
CA SER A 61 -29.65 -7.10 25.29
C SER A 61 -29.43 -5.58 25.18
N PRO A 62 -30.34 -4.72 25.67
CA PRO A 62 -30.17 -3.28 25.58
C PRO A 62 -29.32 -2.79 26.76
N GLU A 63 -28.00 -2.83 26.59
CA GLU A 63 -27.06 -2.20 27.53
C GLU A 63 -26.45 -0.96 26.88
N ALA A 64 -26.39 0.12 27.66
CA ALA A 64 -26.26 1.50 27.21
C ALA A 64 -25.23 1.71 26.08
N ALA A 65 -25.67 2.36 25.00
CA ALA A 65 -24.82 2.78 23.90
C ALA A 65 -23.79 3.81 24.39
N ASP A 66 -22.63 3.32 24.82
CA ASP A 66 -21.41 4.12 24.88
C ASP A 66 -21.04 4.44 23.43
N VAL A 67 -21.13 5.72 23.06
CA VAL A 67 -20.80 6.18 21.71
C VAL A 67 -19.29 6.06 21.56
N ALA A 68 -18.82 4.90 21.13
CA ALA A 68 -17.41 4.67 20.85
C ALA A 68 -16.94 5.68 19.80
N LEU A 69 -16.02 6.55 20.22
CA LEU A 69 -15.36 7.49 19.31
C LEU A 69 -14.74 6.72 18.14
N PRO A 70 -14.75 7.28 16.91
CA PRO A 70 -14.10 6.63 15.78
C PRO A 70 -12.63 6.36 16.13
N PRO A 71 -12.09 5.20 15.74
CA PRO A 71 -10.70 4.85 16.06
C PRO A 71 -9.77 5.94 15.53
N GLU A 72 -8.88 6.43 16.38
CA GLU A 72 -7.88 7.41 15.97
C GLU A 72 -7.04 6.84 14.82
N SER A 73 -6.73 7.70 13.85
CA SER A 73 -5.78 7.39 12.76
C SER A 73 -4.50 6.84 13.38
N THR A 74 -4.14 5.60 13.05
CA THR A 74 -2.83 5.10 13.41
C THR A 74 -1.76 5.84 12.63
N GLU A 75 -0.60 6.03 13.26
CA GLU A 75 0.56 6.57 12.56
C GLU A 75 0.87 5.73 11.32
N TRP A 76 1.36 6.39 10.26
CA TRP A 76 1.66 5.71 8.99
C TRP A 76 2.67 4.56 9.16
N MET A 77 3.55 4.67 10.16
CA MET A 77 4.55 3.65 10.50
C MET A 77 3.97 2.46 11.29
N SER A 78 2.70 2.49 11.68
CA SER A 78 2.06 1.38 12.40
C SER A 78 2.03 0.12 11.54
N THR A 79 2.44 -1.00 12.13
CA THR A 79 2.36 -2.35 11.56
C THR A 79 1.01 -3.01 11.77
N LYS A 80 0.08 -2.34 12.46
CA LYS A 80 -1.29 -2.81 12.75
C LYS A 80 -2.29 -1.74 12.28
N PRO A 81 -2.43 -1.52 10.96
CA PRO A 81 -3.41 -0.59 10.44
C PRO A 81 -4.84 -1.12 10.65
N SER A 82 -5.83 -0.23 10.61
CA SER A 82 -7.21 -0.62 10.32
C SER A 82 -7.36 -1.10 8.87
N VAL A 83 -8.48 -1.74 8.53
CA VAL A 83 -8.76 -2.19 7.15
C VAL A 83 -8.68 -1.03 6.16
N ASN A 84 -9.26 0.13 6.49
CA ASN A 84 -9.27 1.30 5.61
C ASN A 84 -7.86 1.89 5.41
N GLU A 85 -7.08 1.96 6.49
CA GLU A 85 -5.69 2.42 6.40
C GLU A 85 -4.83 1.46 5.59
N TRP A 86 -5.05 0.15 5.75
CA TRP A 86 -4.36 -0.87 4.97
C TRP A 86 -4.62 -0.70 3.48
N ILE A 87 -5.90 -0.51 3.08
CA ILE A 87 -6.29 -0.29 1.68
C ILE A 87 -5.59 0.95 1.10
N LEU A 88 -5.57 2.07 1.85
CA LEU A 88 -4.93 3.30 1.39
C LEU A 88 -3.40 3.16 1.24
N ARG A 89 -2.76 2.44 2.16
CA ARG A 89 -1.31 2.23 2.16
C ARG A 89 -0.88 1.21 1.09
N ASP A 90 -1.67 0.17 0.87
CA ASP A 90 -1.50 -0.78 -0.23
C ASP A 90 -1.68 -0.09 -1.60
N ALA A 91 -2.74 0.70 -1.77
CA ALA A 91 -2.94 1.51 -2.97
C ALA A 91 -1.80 2.50 -3.23
N TRP A 92 -1.17 3.03 -2.18
CA TRP A 92 0.00 3.88 -2.31
C TRP A 92 1.20 3.10 -2.90
N ILE A 93 1.45 1.86 -2.46
CA ILE A 93 2.46 1.00 -3.08
C ILE A 93 2.09 0.65 -4.53
N MET A 94 0.84 0.29 -4.79
CA MET A 94 0.38 0.02 -6.16
C MET A 94 0.63 1.22 -7.08
N GLY A 95 0.31 2.44 -6.62
CA GLY A 95 0.60 3.67 -7.36
C GLY A 95 2.10 3.91 -7.54
N LEU A 96 2.92 3.63 -6.52
CA LEU A 96 4.38 3.74 -6.62
C LEU A 96 4.94 2.85 -7.72
N LEU A 97 4.47 1.60 -7.83
CA LEU A 97 4.90 0.67 -8.87
C LEU A 97 4.38 1.07 -10.24
N LEU A 98 3.08 1.37 -10.34
CA LEU A 98 2.41 1.71 -11.59
C LEU A 98 3.01 2.96 -12.23
N TYR A 99 3.23 4.02 -11.47
CA TYR A 99 3.73 5.28 -12.01
C TYR A 99 5.19 5.22 -12.44
N ASN A 100 5.94 4.26 -11.91
CA ASN A 100 7.37 4.10 -12.15
C ASN A 100 7.69 2.92 -13.08
N THR A 101 6.70 2.40 -13.81
CA THR A 101 6.86 1.29 -14.75
C THR A 101 6.34 1.69 -16.14
N LYS A 102 7.15 1.50 -17.18
CA LYS A 102 6.75 1.65 -18.59
C LYS A 102 5.98 0.41 -19.00
N ASN A 103 4.81 0.61 -19.62
CA ASN A 103 3.96 -0.49 -20.09
C ASN A 103 3.75 -1.62 -19.03
N PRO A 104 3.16 -1.29 -17.86
CA PRO A 104 3.05 -2.21 -16.73
C PRO A 104 2.35 -3.53 -17.10
N ILE A 105 1.31 -3.48 -17.93
CA ILE A 105 0.59 -4.67 -18.41
C ILE A 105 1.48 -5.53 -19.32
N GLY A 106 2.21 -4.91 -20.26
CA GLY A 106 3.13 -5.64 -21.13
C GLY A 106 4.33 -6.24 -20.41
N LEU A 107 4.69 -5.69 -19.24
CA LEU A 107 5.68 -6.26 -18.31
C LEU A 107 5.04 -7.19 -17.26
N GLY A 108 3.80 -7.66 -17.46
CA GLY A 108 3.21 -8.68 -16.60
C GLY A 108 2.90 -8.23 -15.17
N MET A 109 2.84 -6.92 -14.90
CA MET A 109 2.47 -6.40 -13.59
C MET A 109 1.03 -6.80 -13.23
N ASN A 110 0.83 -7.46 -12.10
CA ASN A 110 -0.51 -7.78 -11.59
C ASN A 110 -1.16 -6.54 -10.97
N LEU A 111 -2.16 -5.97 -11.66
CA LEU A 111 -2.90 -4.77 -11.20
C LEU A 111 -4.21 -5.09 -10.46
N ASP A 112 -4.65 -6.36 -10.48
CA ASP A 112 -5.90 -6.79 -9.84
C ASP A 112 -5.69 -7.23 -8.38
N GLY A 113 -4.44 -7.37 -7.97
CA GLY A 113 -4.04 -7.79 -6.63
C GLY A 113 -3.59 -6.64 -5.71
N THR A 114 -2.82 -7.01 -4.70
CA THR A 114 -2.16 -6.12 -3.75
C THR A 114 -0.88 -5.52 -4.32
N GLY A 115 -0.37 -4.47 -3.68
CA GLY A 115 0.94 -3.91 -4.01
C GLY A 115 2.08 -4.94 -3.93
N ALA A 116 1.99 -5.90 -3.01
CA ALA A 116 2.94 -7.00 -2.88
C ALA A 116 2.87 -8.00 -4.04
N GLU A 117 1.66 -8.33 -4.50
CA GLU A 117 1.47 -9.21 -5.67
C GLU A 117 1.96 -8.54 -6.95
N ALA A 118 1.70 -7.25 -7.09
CA ALA A 118 2.25 -6.45 -8.19
C ALA A 118 3.78 -6.43 -8.17
N TRP A 119 4.40 -6.20 -7.00
CA TRP A 119 5.85 -6.26 -6.83
C TRP A 119 6.42 -7.61 -7.27
N LYS A 120 5.84 -8.69 -6.74
CA LYS A 120 6.29 -10.06 -7.01
C LYS A 120 6.18 -10.42 -8.50
N SER A 121 5.10 -10.01 -9.17
CA SER A 121 4.91 -10.28 -10.59
C SER A 121 6.00 -9.69 -11.49
N LEU A 122 6.67 -8.62 -11.05
CA LEU A 122 7.78 -8.01 -11.77
C LEU A 122 9.15 -8.64 -11.40
N GLU A 123 9.26 -9.26 -10.23
CA GLU A 123 10.48 -9.94 -9.76
C GLU A 123 10.65 -11.33 -10.40
N ASP A 124 9.53 -12.00 -10.70
CA ASP A 124 9.49 -13.34 -11.30
C ASP A 124 9.65 -13.34 -12.85
N GLN A 125 10.15 -12.24 -13.44
CA GLN A 125 10.43 -12.13 -14.89
C GLN A 125 11.72 -12.82 -15.35
#